data_AF-Q4WSP6-F1
#
_entry.id   AF-Q4WSP6-F1
#
_cell.length_a   1.000
_cell.length_b   1.000
_cell.length_c   1.000
_cell.angle_alpha   90.00
_cell.angle_beta   90.00
_cell.angle_gamma   90.00
#
_symmetry.space_group_name_H-M   'P 1'
#
loop_
_entity.id
_entity.type
_entity.pdbx_description
1 polymer ?
#
loop_
_entity_poly.entity_id
_entity_poly.type
_entity_poly.pdbx_seq_one_letter_code
_entity_poly.pdbx_strand_id
1 'polypeptide(L)'
;MLYELIAVVRPGSLNEVREIARNAGIQVLRSGGVVRGYTNWGTFRLPKPTTKHQARYTDGHHFIMRFDASGPVQSAVRRTLSLDPRMIRFSVVKLGDKLEEIKDVEGKVEWTNARKLADSI
;
A
#
# COMPACT_ATOMS: atom_id res chain seq x y z
N MET A 1 14.73 -8.58 0.75
CA MET A 1 13.54 -8.87 -0.08
C MET A 1 12.78 -7.59 -0.30
N LEU A 2 12.31 -7.36 -1.53
CA LEU A 2 11.47 -6.21 -1.86
C LEU A 2 9.99 -6.57 -1.70
N TYR A 3 9.26 -5.73 -0.98
CA TYR A 3 7.83 -5.85 -0.79
C TYR A 3 7.07 -4.62 -1.27
N GLU A 4 5.83 -4.85 -1.67
CA GLU A 4 4.85 -3.82 -1.98
C GLU A 4 3.63 -3.98 -1.09
N LEU A 5 3.32 -2.94 -0.33
CA LEU A 5 2.07 -2.81 0.41
C LEU A 5 1.08 -2.01 -0.42
N ILE A 6 -0.08 -2.61 -0.70
CA ILE A 6 -1.24 -1.93 -1.27
C ILE A 6 -2.26 -1.78 -0.15
N ALA A 7 -2.54 -0.55 0.25
CA ALA A 7 -3.43 -0.25 1.36
C ALA A 7 -4.69 0.47 0.87
N VAL A 8 -5.83 0.11 1.47
CA VAL A 8 -7.14 0.70 1.22
C VAL A 8 -7.69 1.20 2.55
N VAL A 9 -7.61 2.50 2.75
CA VAL A 9 -8.04 3.18 3.98
C VAL A 9 -9.45 3.74 3.79
N ARG A 10 -10.21 3.88 4.87
CA ARG A 10 -11.50 4.59 4.84
C ARG A 10 -11.33 5.99 4.23
N PRO A 11 -12.26 6.44 3.37
CA PRO A 11 -12.23 7.78 2.84
C PRO A 11 -12.65 8.81 3.90
N GLY A 12 -12.29 10.08 3.70
CA GLY A 12 -12.76 11.22 4.49
C GLY A 12 -11.67 12.04 5.18
N SER A 13 -10.50 11.46 5.45
CA SER A 13 -9.39 12.18 6.12
C SER A 13 -8.04 11.79 5.53
N LEU A 14 -7.38 12.73 4.84
CA LEU A 14 -6.02 12.53 4.35
C LEU A 14 -5.01 12.40 5.52
N ASN A 15 -5.32 12.97 6.68
CA ASN A 15 -4.50 12.86 7.88
C ASN A 15 -4.44 11.40 8.36
N GLU A 16 -5.56 10.67 8.33
CA GLU A 16 -5.58 9.25 8.69
C GLU A 16 -4.70 8.42 7.74
N VAL A 17 -4.79 8.67 6.44
CA VAL A 17 -3.96 8.00 5.43
C VAL A 17 -2.47 8.28 5.71
N ARG A 18 -2.12 9.54 5.96
CA ARG A 18 -0.75 9.96 6.28
C ARG A 18 -0.23 9.29 7.54
N GLU A 19 -1.03 9.21 8.59
CA GLU A 19 -0.65 8.55 9.85
C GLU A 19 -0.38 7.06 9.66
N ILE A 20 -1.26 6.36 8.94
CA ILE A 20 -1.09 4.92 8.67
C ILE A 20 0.17 4.68 7.85
N ALA A 21 0.36 5.44 6.77
CA ALA A 21 1.54 5.35 5.92
C ALA A 21 2.84 5.65 6.71
N ARG A 22 2.81 6.67 7.57
CA ARG A 22 3.93 7.04 8.45
C ARG A 22 4.23 5.92 9.46
N ASN A 23 3.22 5.39 10.14
CA ASN A 23 3.41 4.36 11.17
C ASN A 23 3.99 3.07 10.57
N ALA A 24 3.48 2.65 9.40
CA ALA A 24 4.02 1.51 8.67
C ALA A 24 5.48 1.75 8.24
N GLY A 25 5.79 2.94 7.71
CA GLY A 25 7.15 3.31 7.33
C GLY A 25 8.12 3.35 8.50
N ILE A 26 7.73 3.99 9.60
CA ILE A 26 8.52 4.03 10.83
C ILE A 26 8.80 2.62 11.34
N GLN A 27 7.82 1.71 11.27
CA GLN A 27 8.02 0.33 11.69
C GLN A 27 9.07 -0.38 10.83
N VAL A 28 9.04 -0.19 9.51
CA VAL A 28 10.09 -0.72 8.61
C VAL A 28 11.46 -0.15 8.97
N LEU A 29 11.56 1.18 9.10
CA LEU A 29 12.82 1.88 9.39
C LEU A 29 13.42 1.46 10.75
N ARG A 30 12.59 1.34 11.79
CA ARG A 30 13.01 0.92 13.13
C ARG A 30 13.53 -0.51 13.17
N SER A 31 13.12 -1.35 12.24
CA SER A 31 13.59 -2.73 12.13
C SER A 31 14.73 -2.92 11.13
N GLY A 32 15.38 -1.83 10.70
CA GLY A 32 16.52 -1.86 9.78
C GLY A 32 16.16 -2.10 8.31
N GLY A 33 14.88 -1.98 7.95
CA GLY A 33 14.45 -1.97 6.55
C GLY A 33 14.56 -0.59 5.91
N VAL A 34 14.35 -0.52 4.60
CA VAL A 34 14.42 0.71 3.81
C VAL A 34 13.08 0.94 3.11
N VAL A 35 12.52 2.15 3.26
CA VAL A 35 11.33 2.55 2.50
C VAL A 35 11.78 3.19 1.19
N ARG A 36 11.42 2.59 0.06
CA ARG A 36 11.78 3.12 -1.27
C ARG A 36 10.91 4.30 -1.68
N GLY A 37 9.63 4.28 -1.32
CA GLY A 37 8.72 5.35 -1.67
C GLY A 37 7.27 5.05 -1.36
N TYR A 38 6.48 6.11 -1.48
CA TYR A 38 5.02 6.09 -1.37
C TYR A 38 4.42 6.58 -2.67
N THR A 39 3.32 5.95 -3.07
CA THR A 39 2.51 6.42 -4.20
C THR A 39 1.08 6.58 -3.73
N ASN A 40 0.53 7.77 -3.85
CA ASN A 40 -0.87 8.05 -3.54
C ASN A 40 -1.72 7.86 -4.80
N TRP A 41 -2.66 6.93 -4.78
CA TRP A 41 -3.63 6.71 -5.87
C TRP A 41 -4.96 7.42 -5.64
N GLY A 42 -5.16 8.02 -4.46
CA GLY A 42 -6.37 8.75 -4.13
C GLY A 42 -7.56 7.84 -3.84
N THR A 43 -8.75 8.44 -3.86
CA THR A 43 -10.00 7.74 -3.52
C THR A 43 -10.66 7.19 -4.77
N PHE A 44 -10.95 5.89 -4.78
CA PHE A 44 -11.72 5.26 -5.85
C PHE A 44 -12.69 4.20 -5.31
N ARG A 45 -13.63 3.82 -6.18
CA ARG A 45 -14.67 2.86 -5.87
C ARG A 45 -14.08 1.46 -5.65
N LEU A 46 -14.51 0.82 -4.58
CA LEU A 46 -14.14 -0.56 -4.29
C LEU A 46 -14.78 -1.51 -5.32
N PRO A 47 -14.13 -2.63 -5.67
CA PRO A 47 -14.70 -3.61 -6.60
C PRO A 47 -16.07 -4.16 -6.14
N LYS A 48 -16.30 -4.20 -4.83
CA LYS A 48 -17.59 -4.49 -4.22
C LYS A 48 -17.75 -3.72 -2.90
N PRO A 49 -18.98 -3.35 -2.51
CA PRO A 49 -19.25 -2.79 -1.20
C PRO A 49 -18.70 -3.71 -0.11
N THR A 50 -17.90 -3.17 0.81
CA THR A 50 -17.22 -3.95 1.84
C THR A 50 -17.63 -3.43 3.22
N THR A 51 -18.13 -4.32 4.06
CA THR A 51 -18.45 -3.99 5.47
C THR A 51 -17.27 -4.35 6.36
N LYS A 52 -16.78 -3.38 7.14
CA LYS A 52 -15.70 -3.60 8.10
C LYS A 52 -15.84 -2.65 9.29
N HIS A 53 -15.53 -3.12 10.49
CA HIS A 53 -15.69 -2.36 11.75
C HIS A 53 -17.08 -1.69 11.84
N GLN A 54 -18.14 -2.45 11.55
CA GLN A 54 -19.54 -2.01 11.56
C GLN A 54 -19.91 -0.87 10.58
N ALA A 55 -19.00 -0.49 9.67
CA ALA A 55 -19.27 0.49 8.62
C ALA A 55 -19.24 -0.16 7.22
N ARG A 56 -20.12 0.29 6.34
CA ARG A 56 -20.18 -0.15 4.94
C ARG A 56 -19.49 0.89 4.06
N TYR A 57 -18.49 0.45 3.30
CA TYR A 57 -17.71 1.29 2.41
C TYR A 57 -17.98 0.93 0.94
N THR A 58 -18.20 1.95 0.12
CA THR A 58 -18.28 1.84 -1.35
C THR A 58 -17.00 2.35 -2.02
N ASP A 59 -16.27 3.23 -1.34
CA ASP A 59 -15.08 3.89 -1.83
C ASP A 59 -13.96 3.76 -0.78
N GLY A 60 -12.72 3.81 -1.22
CA GLY A 60 -11.54 3.70 -0.36
C GLY A 60 -10.40 4.56 -0.87
N HIS A 61 -9.59 5.07 0.03
CA HIS A 61 -8.38 5.80 -0.30
C HIS A 61 -7.21 4.83 -0.43
N HIS A 62 -6.58 4.81 -1.60
CA HIS A 62 -5.56 3.85 -1.94
C HIS A 62 -4.19 4.49 -1.96
N PHE A 63 -3.24 3.82 -1.31
CA PHE A 63 -1.85 4.18 -1.41
C PHE A 63 -0.98 2.92 -1.46
N ILE A 64 0.17 3.08 -2.07
CA ILE A 64 1.20 2.05 -2.16
C ILE A 64 2.42 2.50 -1.38
N MET A 65 3.04 1.55 -0.69
CA MET A 65 4.35 1.70 -0.06
C MET A 65 5.26 0.57 -0.53
N ARG A 66 6.39 0.90 -1.15
CA ARG A 66 7.43 -0.07 -1.50
C ARG A 66 8.56 0.00 -0.48
N PHE A 67 9.00 -1.16 -0.01
CA PHE A 67 10.04 -1.24 1.00
C PHE A 67 10.84 -2.54 0.94
N ASP A 68 12.12 -2.45 1.28
CA ASP A 68 12.99 -3.59 1.50
C ASP A 68 13.01 -3.94 2.98
N ALA A 69 12.74 -5.20 3.29
CA ALA A 69 12.77 -5.70 4.66
C ALA A 69 13.02 -7.21 4.70
N SER A 70 13.20 -7.73 5.92
CA SER A 70 13.18 -9.17 6.19
C SER A 70 11.73 -9.67 6.34
N GLY A 71 11.52 -10.98 6.15
CA GLY A 71 10.21 -11.61 6.29
C GLY A 71 9.51 -11.35 7.63
N PRO A 72 10.21 -11.42 8.80
CA PRO A 72 9.63 -11.07 10.09
C PRO A 72 9.15 -9.62 10.18
N VAL A 73 9.89 -8.67 9.62
CA VAL A 73 9.52 -7.24 9.62
C VAL A 73 8.29 -7.00 8.76
N GLN A 74 8.23 -7.61 7.57
CA GLN A 74 7.05 -7.56 6.73
C GLN A 74 5.80 -8.13 7.44
N SER A 75 5.96 -9.26 8.14
CA SER A 75 4.89 -9.88 8.91
C SER A 75 4.42 -8.97 10.05
N ALA A 76 5.34 -8.28 10.71
CA ALA A 76 5.03 -7.31 11.76
C ALA A 76 4.26 -6.10 11.20
N VAL A 77 4.65 -5.57 10.04
CA VAL A 77 3.91 -4.48 9.37
C VAL A 77 2.49 -4.93 9.03
N ARG A 78 2.34 -6.13 8.45
CA ARG A 78 1.03 -6.73 8.17
C ARG A 78 0.18 -6.86 9.43
N ARG A 79 0.77 -7.29 10.55
CA ARG A 79 0.07 -7.38 11.84
C ARG A 79 -0.40 -6.01 12.33
N THR A 80 0.45 -4.99 12.31
CA THR A 80 0.08 -3.63 12.72
C THR A 80 -1.09 -3.09 11.89
N LEU A 81 -1.03 -3.22 10.57
CA LEU A 81 -2.10 -2.73 9.68
C LEU A 81 -3.42 -3.51 9.81
N SER A 82 -3.36 -4.79 10.20
CA SER A 82 -4.56 -5.59 10.46
C SER A 82 -5.35 -5.12 11.68
N LEU A 83 -4.68 -4.47 12.62
CA LEU A 83 -5.27 -3.97 13.86
C LEU A 83 -5.79 -2.53 13.75
N ASP A 84 -5.44 -1.79 12.69
CA ASP A 84 -5.92 -0.43 12.51
C ASP A 84 -7.39 -0.42 12.03
N PRO A 85 -8.34 0.14 12.82
CA PRO A 85 -9.76 0.12 12.48
C PRO A 85 -10.11 1.02 11.28
N ARG A 86 -9.21 1.93 10.89
CA ARG A 86 -9.37 2.82 9.74
C ARG A 86 -9.02 2.12 8.42
N MET A 87 -8.36 0.95 8.50
CA MET A 87 -8.01 0.15 7.34
C MET A 87 -9.22 -0.64 6.84
N ILE A 88 -9.62 -0.48 5.56
CA ILE A 88 -10.64 -1.34 4.92
C ILE A 88 -9.99 -2.67 4.52
N ARG A 89 -8.94 -2.61 3.71
CA ARG A 89 -8.23 -3.78 3.19
C ARG A 89 -6.79 -3.42 2.93
N PHE A 90 -5.90 -4.40 3.00
CA PHE A 90 -4.56 -4.24 2.50
C PHE A 90 -4.04 -5.59 1.99
N SER A 91 -3.02 -5.53 1.15
CA SER A 91 -2.26 -6.69 0.70
C SER A 91 -0.77 -6.34 0.73
N VAL A 92 0.07 -7.33 1.06
CA VAL A 92 1.51 -7.17 0.95
C VAL A 92 2.02 -8.27 0.02
N VAL A 93 2.70 -7.86 -1.04
CA VAL A 93 3.19 -8.72 -2.10
C VAL A 93 4.71 -8.70 -2.10
N LYS A 94 5.35 -9.86 -2.23
CA LYS A 94 6.81 -9.96 -2.46
C LYS A 94 7.06 -9.70 -3.95
N LEU A 95 7.83 -8.67 -4.26
CA LEU A 95 8.19 -8.32 -5.64
C LEU A 95 9.46 -9.05 -6.11
N GLY A 96 10.39 -9.33 -5.20
CA GLY A 96 11.62 -10.05 -5.52
C GLY A 96 12.45 -10.37 -4.28
N ASP A 97 13.42 -11.27 -4.45
CA ASP A 97 14.32 -11.70 -3.38
C ASP A 97 15.75 -11.22 -3.62
N LYS A 98 16.25 -11.50 -4.82
CA LYS A 98 17.65 -11.25 -5.19
C LYS A 98 17.84 -9.83 -5.71
N LEU A 99 19.05 -9.31 -5.59
CA LEU A 99 19.37 -7.95 -6.01
C LEU A 99 19.13 -7.75 -7.52
N GLU A 100 19.46 -8.76 -8.32
CA GLU A 100 19.30 -8.72 -9.78
C GLU A 100 17.83 -8.57 -10.20
N GLU A 101 16.90 -9.09 -9.40
CA GLU A 101 15.44 -9.02 -9.66
C GLU A 101 14.85 -7.66 -9.27
N ILE A 102 15.44 -6.98 -8.29
CA ILE A 102 14.81 -5.82 -7.63
C ILE A 102 15.48 -4.48 -7.95
N LYS A 103 16.67 -4.48 -8.57
CA LYS A 103 17.47 -3.27 -8.82
C LYS A 103 16.75 -2.22 -9.68
N ASP A 104 15.93 -2.68 -10.62
CA ASP A 104 15.23 -1.82 -11.59
C ASP A 104 13.83 -1.42 -11.09
N VAL A 105 13.43 -1.87 -9.89
CA VAL A 105 12.12 -1.56 -9.33
C VAL A 105 12.17 -0.25 -8.54
N GLU A 106 11.61 0.80 -9.12
CA GLU A 106 11.55 2.13 -8.50
C GLU A 106 10.66 2.16 -7.24
N GLY A 107 10.83 3.20 -6.41
CA GLY A 107 9.96 3.48 -5.25
C GLY A 107 8.60 4.08 -5.60
N LYS A 108 8.40 4.47 -6.87
CA LYS A 108 7.14 5.04 -7.37
C LYS A 108 6.38 4.01 -8.20
N VAL A 109 5.06 4.05 -8.11
CA VAL A 109 4.15 3.20 -8.88
C VAL A 109 3.25 4.11 -9.69
N GLU A 110 3.66 4.40 -10.92
CA GLU A 110 2.78 5.12 -11.84
C GLU A 110 1.52 4.28 -12.08
N TRP A 111 0.36 4.89 -11.84
CA TRP A 111 -0.90 4.30 -12.27
C TRP A 111 -0.84 4.23 -13.78
N THR A 112 -1.10 3.04 -14.35
CA THR A 112 -0.83 2.72 -15.75
C THR A 112 -1.20 3.90 -16.65
N ASN A 113 -0.27 4.31 -17.51
CA ASN A 113 -0.58 4.95 -18.78
C ASN A 113 -1.37 3.93 -19.60
N ALA A 114 -2.60 3.62 -19.19
CA ALA A 114 -3.54 2.95 -20.03
C ALA A 114 -3.63 3.87 -21.24
N ARG A 115 -3.09 3.39 -22.39
CA ARG A 115 -3.52 3.88 -23.70
C ARG A 115 -5.00 4.16 -23.56
N LYS A 116 -5.40 5.42 -23.73
CA LYS A 116 -6.83 5.73 -23.70
C LYS A 116 -7.45 4.77 -24.70
N LEU A 117 -8.45 3.99 -24.27
CA LEU A 117 -9.18 3.12 -25.20
C LEU A 117 -9.71 3.92 -26.42
N ALA A 118 -9.87 5.24 -26.24
CA ALA A 118 -10.17 6.20 -27.30
C ALA A 118 -9.07 6.36 -28.39
N ASP A 119 -7.80 6.13 -28.08
CA ASP A 119 -6.69 6.24 -29.07
C ASP A 119 -6.55 4.97 -29.93
N SER A 120 -7.47 4.01 -29.79
CA SER A 120 -7.45 2.71 -30.46
C SER A 120 -8.67 2.49 -31.39
N ILE A 121 -9.46 3.54 -31.63
CA ILE A 121 -10.60 3.60 -32.56
C ILE A 121 -10.29 4.70 -33.57
#